data_AF-A0A0C2FGQ6-F1
#
_entry.id   AF-A0A0C2FGQ6-F1
#
_cell.length_a   1.000
_cell.length_b   1.000
_cell.length_c   1.000
_cell.angle_alpha   90.00
_cell.angle_beta   90.00
_cell.angle_gamma   90.00
#
_symmetry.space_group_name_H-M   'P 1'
#
loop_
_entity.id
_entity.type
_entity.pdbx_description
1 polymer ?
#
loop_
_entity_poly.entity_id
_entity_poly.type
_entity_poly.pdbx_seq_one_letter_code
_entity_poly.pdbx_strand_id
1 'polypeptide(L)'
;MDWLNENDEHSMDILRNAYNRDKADNFPQTSDHTRFSNSVVDVFTQLNEALKLLKQVLLAYADMVHKDFPKFSSNEKLACILMNNVQQLRYSLFVATLEPMIHEQTNKLGALLSKIKGPQLQKTQVAAKEF
;
A
#
# COMPACT_ATOMS: atom_id res chain seq x y z
N MET A 1 -2.35 8.89 23.24
CA MET A 1 -1.93 8.64 21.84
C MET A 1 -1.12 7.34 21.73
N ASP A 2 -1.08 6.50 22.78
CA ASP A 2 -0.22 5.31 22.86
C ASP A 2 -0.73 4.12 22.03
N TRP A 3 -2.04 3.99 21.87
CA TRP A 3 -2.64 2.91 21.06
C TRP A 3 -2.20 2.92 19.58
N LEU A 4 -2.01 4.10 18.98
CA LEU A 4 -1.53 4.20 17.60
C LEU A 4 -0.08 3.71 17.48
N ASN A 5 0.74 3.96 18.50
CA ASN A 5 2.12 3.50 18.56
C ASN A 5 2.21 1.98 18.82
N GLU A 6 1.37 1.44 19.71
CA GLU A 6 1.27 0.00 19.97
C GLU A 6 0.76 -0.77 18.75
N ASN A 7 -0.22 -0.21 18.02
CA ASN A 7 -0.72 -0.80 16.78
C ASN A 7 0.33 -0.78 15.66
N ASP A 8 1.19 0.24 15.63
CA ASP A 8 2.32 0.33 14.70
C ASP A 8 3.40 -0.70 15.04
N GLU A 9 3.79 -0.84 16.32
CA GLU A 9 4.79 -1.81 16.77
C GLU A 9 4.34 -3.26 16.53
N HIS A 10 3.10 -3.59 16.88
CA HIS A 10 2.53 -4.93 16.65
C HIS A 10 2.48 -5.29 15.15
N SER A 11 2.07 -4.34 14.31
CA SER A 11 2.01 -4.55 12.85
C SER A 11 3.41 -4.76 12.27
N MET A 12 4.39 -3.99 12.75
CA MET A 12 5.78 -4.10 12.33
C MET A 12 6.46 -5.40 12.81
N ASP A 13 6.07 -5.94 13.96
CA ASP A 13 6.55 -7.23 14.44
C ASP A 13 6.00 -8.39 13.61
N ILE A 14 4.74 -8.33 13.19
CA ILE A 14 4.17 -9.32 12.25
C ILE A 14 4.95 -9.31 10.93
N LEU A 15 5.22 -8.12 10.38
CA LEU A 15 6.03 -7.94 9.16
C LEU A 15 7.44 -8.53 9.33
N ARG A 16 8.14 -8.17 10.42
CA ARG A 16 9.48 -8.70 10.71
C ARG A 16 9.49 -10.21 10.83
N ASN A 17 8.49 -10.78 11.50
CA ASN A 17 8.38 -12.22 11.67
C ASN A 17 8.10 -12.93 10.34
N ALA A 18 7.20 -12.41 9.51
CA ALA A 18 6.94 -12.95 8.18
C ALA A 18 8.21 -12.93 7.30
N TYR A 19 8.92 -11.81 7.29
CA TYR A 19 10.17 -11.67 6.55
C TYR A 19 11.27 -12.60 7.06
N ASN A 20 11.47 -12.68 8.38
CA ASN A 20 12.52 -13.51 8.98
C ASN A 20 12.26 -15.00 8.79
N ARG A 21 11.00 -15.44 8.81
CA ARG A 21 10.62 -16.83 8.46
C ARG A 21 10.95 -17.13 7.00
N ASP A 22 10.48 -16.29 6.09
CA ASP A 22 10.73 -16.47 4.65
C ASP A 22 12.23 -16.43 4.31
N LYS A 23 12.99 -15.59 5.03
CA LYS A 23 14.46 -15.56 4.96
C LYS A 23 15.11 -16.86 5.46
N ALA A 24 14.61 -17.44 6.55
CA ALA A 24 15.12 -18.71 7.07
C ALA A 24 14.95 -19.86 6.07
N ASP A 25 13.91 -19.77 5.23
CA ASP A 25 13.61 -20.72 4.16
C ASP A 25 14.30 -20.37 2.81
N ASN A 26 15.16 -19.34 2.79
CA ASN A 26 15.82 -18.81 1.58
C ASN A 26 14.86 -18.26 0.50
N PHE A 27 13.77 -17.62 0.92
CA PHE A 27 12.78 -16.98 0.03
C PHE A 27 12.28 -17.92 -1.07
N PRO A 28 11.68 -19.07 -0.72
CA PRO A 28 11.19 -20.03 -1.70
C PRO A 28 10.15 -19.37 -2.61
N GLN A 29 10.20 -19.71 -3.89
CA GLN A 29 9.23 -19.22 -4.86
C GLN A 29 7.84 -19.79 -4.53
N THR A 30 6.82 -18.93 -4.42
CA THR A 30 5.48 -19.37 -4.01
C THR A 30 4.83 -20.33 -5.02
N SER A 31 5.18 -20.22 -6.30
CA SER A 31 4.75 -21.13 -7.38
C SER A 31 5.62 -20.96 -8.62
N ASP A 32 5.59 -21.94 -9.53
CA ASP A 32 6.30 -21.90 -10.82
C ASP A 32 5.92 -20.68 -11.70
N HIS A 33 4.77 -20.07 -11.45
CA HIS A 33 4.24 -18.95 -12.23
C HIS A 33 4.48 -17.57 -11.58
N THR A 34 5.09 -17.51 -10.40
CA THR A 34 5.29 -16.26 -9.63
C THR A 34 6.76 -16.03 -9.32
N ARG A 35 7.25 -14.79 -9.34
CA ARG A 35 8.66 -14.46 -9.02
C ARG A 35 8.84 -13.85 -7.62
N PHE A 36 7.92 -14.12 -6.71
CA PHE A 36 7.95 -13.64 -5.34
C PHE A 36 7.78 -14.82 -4.36
N SER A 37 8.19 -14.58 -3.11
CA SER A 37 8.16 -15.53 -2.01
C SER A 37 7.04 -15.22 -1.01
N ASN A 38 6.88 -16.08 -0.01
CA ASN A 38 5.69 -16.10 0.85
C ASN A 38 5.55 -14.85 1.74
N SER A 39 6.65 -14.20 2.12
CA SER A 39 6.58 -12.95 2.88
C SER A 39 5.84 -11.84 2.13
N VAL A 40 5.91 -11.81 0.79
CA VAL A 40 5.15 -10.83 0.00
C VAL A 40 3.65 -11.08 0.16
N VAL A 41 3.21 -12.33 0.09
CA VAL A 41 1.79 -12.68 0.25
C VAL A 41 1.28 -12.31 1.64
N ASP A 42 2.06 -12.59 2.69
CA ASP A 42 1.71 -12.25 4.07
C ASP A 42 1.56 -10.74 4.26
N VAL A 43 2.50 -9.95 3.75
CA VAL A 43 2.48 -8.47 3.84
C VAL A 43 1.29 -7.89 3.09
N PHE A 44 1.01 -8.36 1.87
CA PHE A 44 -0.14 -7.89 1.11
C PHE A 44 -1.47 -8.28 1.77
N THR A 45 -1.53 -9.42 2.44
CA THR A 45 -2.71 -9.84 3.20
C THR A 45 -2.95 -8.89 4.37
N GLN A 46 -1.90 -8.57 5.14
CA GLN A 46 -1.98 -7.65 6.27
C GLN A 46 -2.36 -6.22 5.83
N LEU A 47 -1.77 -5.72 4.74
CA LEU A 47 -2.13 -4.42 4.17
C LEU A 47 -3.58 -4.38 3.71
N ASN A 48 -4.08 -5.45 3.09
CA ASN A 48 -5.48 -5.55 2.68
C ASN A 48 -6.43 -5.54 3.88
N GLU A 49 -6.07 -6.18 4.99
CA GLU A 49 -6.87 -6.15 6.22
C GLU A 49 -6.89 -4.75 6.85
N ALA A 50 -5.74 -4.08 6.93
CA ALA A 50 -5.66 -2.71 7.40
C ALA A 50 -6.52 -1.76 6.54
N LEU A 51 -6.45 -1.89 5.20
CA LEU A 51 -7.27 -1.11 4.27
C LEU A 51 -8.78 -1.38 4.42
N LYS A 52 -9.18 -2.62 4.74
CA LYS A 52 -10.58 -2.95 5.02
C LYS A 52 -11.09 -2.26 6.29
N LEU A 53 -10.33 -2.30 7.38
CA LEU A 53 -10.68 -1.60 8.63
C LEU A 53 -10.79 -0.10 8.39
N LEU A 54 -9.83 0.44 7.67
CA LEU A 54 -9.78 1.85 7.34
C LEU A 54 -11.00 2.30 6.52
N LYS A 55 -11.40 1.49 5.53
CA LYS A 55 -12.63 1.70 4.76
C LYS A 55 -13.88 1.66 5.64
N GLN A 56 -13.96 0.74 6.62
CA GLN A 56 -15.09 0.67 7.54
C GLN A 56 -15.21 1.92 8.41
N VAL A 57 -14.09 2.42 8.96
CA VAL A 57 -14.07 3.66 9.76
C VAL A 57 -14.50 4.87 8.92
N LEU A 58 -14.01 4.97 7.68
CA LEU A 58 -14.42 6.04 6.78
C LEU A 58 -15.91 6.00 6.44
N LEU A 59 -16.45 4.82 6.15
CA LEU A 59 -17.87 4.65 5.87
C LEU A 59 -18.71 5.00 7.10
N ALA A 60 -18.29 4.57 8.29
CA ALA A 60 -18.97 4.92 9.54
C ALA A 60 -19.01 6.44 9.76
N TYR A 61 -17.90 7.14 9.52
CA TYR A 61 -17.87 8.61 9.59
C TYR A 61 -18.81 9.25 8.57
N ALA A 62 -18.78 8.79 7.32
CA ALA A 62 -19.66 9.29 6.26
C ALA A 62 -21.14 9.06 6.60
N ASP A 63 -21.48 7.91 7.17
CA ASP A 63 -22.84 7.56 7.61
C ASP A 63 -23.30 8.44 8.78
N MET A 64 -22.43 8.71 9.75
CA MET A 64 -22.71 9.64 10.85
C MET A 64 -22.98 11.06 10.32
N VAL A 65 -22.12 11.57 9.42
CA VAL A 65 -22.31 12.88 8.80
C VAL A 65 -23.62 12.90 8.00
N HIS A 66 -23.92 11.86 7.22
CA HIS A 66 -25.15 11.77 6.44
C HIS A 66 -26.40 11.81 7.32
N LYS A 67 -26.39 11.05 8.43
CA LYS A 67 -27.51 10.98 9.38
C LYS A 67 -27.77 12.32 10.07
N ASP A 68 -26.72 13.06 10.41
CA ASP A 68 -26.86 14.34 11.09
C ASP A 68 -26.97 15.54 10.14
N PHE A 69 -26.65 15.37 8.85
CA PHE A 69 -26.68 16.43 7.84
C PHE A 69 -27.99 17.24 7.80
N PRO A 70 -29.20 16.65 7.88
CA PRO A 70 -30.45 17.40 7.89
C PRO A 70 -30.58 18.38 9.07
N LYS A 71 -29.86 18.15 10.18
CA LYS A 71 -29.85 19.07 11.34
C LYS A 71 -29.03 20.33 11.08
N PHE A 72 -28.13 20.28 10.10
CA PHE A 72 -27.18 21.33 9.77
C PHE A 72 -27.48 21.99 8.42
N SER A 73 -28.48 21.51 7.68
CA SER A 73 -28.79 21.96 6.32
C SER A 73 -29.27 23.41 6.22
N SER A 74 -29.74 23.99 7.32
CA SER A 74 -30.09 25.41 7.42
C SER A 74 -28.88 26.34 7.53
N ASN A 75 -27.69 25.80 7.83
CA ASN A 75 -26.43 26.56 7.91
C ASN A 75 -25.53 26.15 6.74
N GLU A 76 -25.60 26.92 5.66
CA GLU A 76 -24.87 26.68 4.40
C GLU A 76 -23.35 26.51 4.61
N LYS A 77 -22.74 27.34 5.46
CA LYS A 77 -21.31 27.26 5.75
C LYS A 77 -20.94 25.95 6.44
N LEU A 78 -21.75 25.52 7.42
CA LEU A 78 -21.54 24.26 8.12
C LEU A 78 -21.78 23.06 7.22
N ALA A 79 -22.83 23.09 6.40
CA ALA A 79 -23.12 22.05 5.40
C ALA A 79 -21.95 21.88 4.41
N CYS A 80 -21.39 22.99 3.91
CA CYS A 80 -20.22 22.98 3.03
C CYS A 80 -18.97 22.37 3.71
N ILE A 81 -18.72 22.71 4.97
CA ILE A 81 -17.63 22.09 5.75
C ILE A 81 -17.82 20.58 5.87
N LEU A 82 -19.02 20.11 6.19
CA LEU A 82 -19.31 18.68 6.33
C LEU A 82 -19.13 17.92 5.00
N MET A 83 -19.56 18.51 3.87
CA MET A 83 -19.32 17.94 2.54
C MET A 83 -17.82 17.86 2.21
N ASN A 84 -17.08 18.93 2.51
CA ASN A 84 -15.63 18.97 2.30
C ASN A 84 -14.91 17.94 3.17
N ASN A 85 -15.35 17.71 4.41
CA ASN A 85 -14.77 16.70 5.30
C ASN A 85 -14.93 15.28 4.74
N VAL A 86 -16.14 14.92 4.26
CA VAL A 86 -16.38 13.62 3.62
C VAL A 86 -15.58 13.45 2.33
N GLN A 87 -15.37 14.54 1.56
CA GLN A 87 -14.56 14.53 0.34
C GLN A 87 -13.06 14.40 0.61
N GLN A 88 -12.51 15.13 1.60
CA GLN A 88 -11.10 15.04 1.96
C GLN A 88 -10.70 13.66 2.50
N LEU A 89 -11.59 13.02 3.26
CA LEU A 89 -11.37 11.66 3.76
C LEU A 89 -11.21 10.62 2.64
N ARG A 90 -11.82 10.84 1.46
CA ARG A 90 -11.60 10.00 0.28
C ARG A 90 -10.24 10.23 -0.37
N TYR A 91 -9.71 11.45 -0.34
CA TYR A 91 -8.45 11.80 -0.99
C TYR A 91 -7.21 11.49 -0.14
N SER A 92 -7.26 11.80 1.16
CA SER A 92 -6.09 11.76 2.04
C SER A 92 -5.56 10.34 2.32
N LEU A 93 -6.34 9.30 2.05
CA LEU A 93 -6.09 7.98 2.64
C LEU A 93 -5.55 6.92 1.69
N PHE A 94 -5.75 7.10 0.39
CA PHE A 94 -5.37 6.09 -0.61
C PHE A 94 -4.16 6.51 -1.47
N VAL A 95 -4.03 7.80 -1.82
CA VAL A 95 -3.08 8.25 -2.86
C VAL A 95 -1.87 8.99 -2.27
N ALA A 96 -2.08 9.87 -1.29
CA ALA A 96 -1.04 10.83 -0.90
C ALA A 96 0.13 10.24 -0.11
N THR A 97 -0.07 9.13 0.62
CA THR A 97 0.93 8.64 1.59
C THR A 97 1.54 7.30 1.20
N LEU A 98 0.75 6.36 0.68
CA LEU A 98 1.19 4.98 0.42
C LEU A 98 2.00 4.85 -0.88
N GLU A 99 1.56 5.47 -1.98
CA GLU A 99 2.26 5.40 -3.27
C GLU A 99 3.69 5.93 -3.24
N PRO A 100 3.98 7.15 -2.75
CA PRO A 100 5.34 7.70 -2.83
C PRO A 100 6.34 6.89 -1.99
N MET A 101 5.92 6.38 -0.83
CA MET A 101 6.78 5.56 0.03
C MET A 101 7.09 4.20 -0.60
N ILE A 102 6.08 3.52 -1.16
CA ILE A 102 6.28 2.23 -1.87
C ILE A 102 7.18 2.45 -3.10
N HIS A 103 6.95 3.53 -3.85
CA HIS A 103 7.73 3.86 -5.03
C HIS A 103 9.20 4.14 -4.69
N GLU A 104 9.46 4.89 -3.62
CA GLU A 104 10.82 5.18 -3.16
C GLU A 104 11.57 3.90 -2.77
N GLN A 105 10.95 3.00 -1.99
CA GLN A 105 11.59 1.75 -1.57
C GLN A 105 11.82 0.79 -2.76
N THR A 106 10.87 0.73 -3.69
CA THR A 106 11.00 -0.05 -4.93
C THR A 106 12.19 0.45 -5.76
N ASN A 107 12.36 1.77 -5.86
CA ASN A 107 13.47 2.38 -6.59
C ASN A 107 14.83 2.10 -5.92
N LYS A 108 14.90 2.16 -4.58
CA LYS A 108 16.12 1.80 -3.82
C LYS A 108 16.53 0.34 -4.06
N LEU A 109 15.56 -0.59 -4.04
CA LEU A 109 15.80 -2.00 -4.35
C LEU A 109 16.23 -2.19 -5.82
N GLY A 110 15.59 -1.47 -6.75
CA GLY A 110 15.99 -1.45 -8.17
C GLY A 110 17.45 -1.01 -8.38
N ALA A 111 17.91 -0.02 -7.62
CA ALA A 111 19.30 0.46 -7.66
C ALA A 111 20.32 -0.52 -7.03
N LEU A 112 19.90 -1.40 -6.11
CA LEU A 112 20.75 -2.48 -5.60
C LEU A 112 20.81 -3.64 -6.60
N LEU A 113 19.69 -3.97 -7.24
CA LEU A 113 19.62 -5.00 -8.28
C LEU A 113 20.47 -4.66 -9.52
N SER A 114 20.55 -3.37 -9.89
CA SER A 114 21.38 -2.92 -11.00
C SER A 114 22.89 -3.07 -10.74
N LYS A 115 23.31 -3.22 -9.48
CA LYS A 115 24.71 -3.52 -9.11
C LYS A 115 25.04 -5.01 -9.16
N ILE A 116 24.01 -5.88 -9.06
CA ILE A 116 24.16 -7.33 -9.08
C ILE A 116 24.09 -7.87 -10.52
N LYS A 117 23.25 -7.27 -11.38
CA LYS A 117 23.33 -7.49 -12.82
C LYS A 117 24.56 -6.74 -13.34
N GLY A 118 25.62 -7.45 -13.73
CA GLY A 118 26.76 -6.87 -14.45
C GLY A 118 26.35 -6.10 -15.72
N PRO A 119 27.29 -5.42 -16.41
CA PRO A 119 26.98 -4.52 -17.52
C PRO A 119 26.11 -5.22 -18.57
N GLN A 120 24.96 -4.60 -18.86
CA GLN A 120 24.00 -5.09 -19.85
C GLN A 120 24.69 -5.20 -21.21
N LEU A 121 24.82 -6.42 -21.75
CA LEU A 121 25.15 -6.63 -23.15
C LEU A 121 24.03 -6.00 -23.99
N GLN A 122 24.40 -5.04 -24.84
CA GLN A 122 23.51 -4.45 -25.85
C GLN A 122 22.86 -5.56 -26.67
N LYS A 123 21.52 -5.55 -26.77
CA LYS A 123 20.78 -6.46 -27.64
C LYS A 123 21.26 -6.28 -29.07
N THR A 124 21.93 -7.31 -29.62
CA THR A 124 22.24 -7.41 -31.04
C THR A 124 20.94 -7.34 -31.85
N GLN A 125 20.85 -6.35 -32.75
CA GLN A 125 19.83 -6.31 -33.78
C GLN A 125 20.02 -7.52 -34.69
N VAL A 126 19.07 -8.45 -34.69
CA VAL A 126 19.01 -9.49 -35.71
C VAL A 126 18.40 -8.84 -36.95
N ALA A 127 19.25 -8.49 -37.91
CA ALA A 127 18.84 -8.06 -39.24
C ALA A 127 18.05 -9.20 -39.91
N ALA A 128 16.79 -8.96 -40.21
CA ALA A 128 16.00 -9.83 -41.07
C ALA A 128 16.63 -9.81 -42.48
N LYS A 129 17.13 -10.95 -42.93
CA LYS A 129 17.31 -11.23 -44.35
C LYS A 129 15.95 -11.65 -44.88
N GLU A 130 15.32 -10.80 -45.68
CA GLU A 130 14.23 -11.19 -46.57
C GLU A 130 14.84 -11.73 -47.87
N PHE A 131 14.23 -12.81 -48.36
CA PHE A 131 14.53 -13.48 -49.63
C PHE A 131 14.02 -12.67 -50.81
#